data_AF-A0A1R1MER7-F1
#
_entry.id   AF-A0A1R1MER7-F1
#
_cell.length_a   1.000
_cell.length_b   1.000
_cell.length_c   1.000
_cell.angle_alpha   90.00
_cell.angle_beta   90.00
_cell.angle_gamma   90.00
#
_symmetry.space_group_name_H-M   'P 1'
#
loop_
_entity.id
_entity.type
_entity.pdbx_description
1 polymer ?
#
loop_
_entity_poly.entity_id
_entity_poly.type
_entity_poly.pdbx_seq_one_letter_code
_entity_poly.pdbx_strand_id
1 'polypeptide(L)'
;MSLNPKNSVIEFLNEQRGIVKSRTGGWFPGKGVFCHGYSMMDELVGEKSYFQVLILNATGKMVKRPLADWVEAIYICLSWPDPRIWCNQIGALAGTAGSSVVAATAAGSLASDSRTYGVRPLLDGVAFIQNAMEQKRSGQSVDSIVDAECAKHGGKPHIVGYARPIAKGDERLEAMERVSEQLNFTEGEHLSLAYAIEKNLRDRFDEGMNINGYMSAFLSDQGFTAKEVYQMFSLLVMSGVTACYLDTYDRVPGAFLPQQCRDMDYQGAQPRQVPDP
;
A
#
# COMPACT_ATOMS: atom_id res chain seq x y z
N MET A 1 -16.97 44.03 1.04
CA MET A 1 -15.50 43.98 1.15
C MET A 1 -15.11 42.51 1.18
N SER A 2 -14.49 42.01 0.10
CA SER A 2 -14.00 40.64 0.02
C SER A 2 -12.80 40.52 0.97
N LEU A 3 -12.88 39.62 1.96
CA LEU A 3 -11.76 39.32 2.84
C LEU A 3 -10.61 38.79 1.99
N ASN A 4 -9.45 39.45 2.11
CA ASN A 4 -8.22 39.03 1.45
C ASN A 4 -7.91 37.57 1.85
N PRO A 5 -7.77 36.61 0.91
CA PRO A 5 -7.57 35.20 1.21
C PRO A 5 -6.38 34.90 2.13
N LYS A 6 -5.42 35.83 2.23
CA LYS A 6 -4.29 35.72 3.17
C LYS A 6 -4.66 36.03 4.61
N ASN A 7 -5.63 36.92 4.85
CA ASN A 7 -6.08 37.25 6.21
C ASN A 7 -6.86 36.08 6.82
N SER A 8 -7.68 35.37 6.02
CA SER A 8 -8.44 34.23 6.50
C SER A 8 -7.56 33.04 6.90
N VAL A 9 -6.43 32.81 6.22
CA VAL A 9 -5.48 31.76 6.61
C VAL A 9 -4.78 32.12 7.93
N ILE A 10 -4.38 33.38 8.12
CA ILE A 10 -3.72 33.83 9.36
C ILE A 10 -4.70 33.71 10.55
N GLU A 11 -5.94 34.14 10.38
CA GLU A 11 -7.00 34.00 11.38
C GLU A 11 -7.23 32.52 11.73
N PHE A 12 -7.38 31.65 10.73
CA PHE A 12 -7.51 30.21 10.95
C PHE A 12 -6.32 29.62 11.71
N LEU A 13 -5.08 29.97 11.35
CA LEU A 13 -3.88 29.47 12.04
C LEU A 13 -3.82 29.97 13.49
N ASN A 14 -4.23 31.21 13.76
CA ASN A 14 -4.32 31.72 15.12
C ASN A 14 -5.35 30.95 15.96
N GLU A 15 -6.48 30.53 15.39
CA GLU A 15 -7.49 29.69 16.07
C GLU A 15 -7.01 28.26 16.38
N GLN A 16 -5.93 27.79 15.75
CA GLN A 16 -5.31 26.48 16.04
C GLN A 16 -4.08 26.59 16.95
N ARG A 17 -3.58 27.80 17.21
CA ARG A 17 -2.30 28.01 17.90
C ARG A 17 -2.36 27.48 19.33
N GLY A 18 -1.48 26.53 19.66
CA GLY A 18 -1.37 25.94 20.99
C GLY A 18 -2.51 24.99 21.37
N ILE A 19 -3.36 24.62 20.41
CA ILE A 19 -4.52 23.75 20.64
C ILE A 19 -4.37 22.49 19.79
N VAL A 20 -4.45 21.32 20.41
CA VAL A 20 -4.56 20.05 19.70
C VAL A 20 -6.05 19.71 19.55
N LYS A 21 -6.58 19.82 18.33
CA LYS A 21 -7.95 19.39 18.00
C LYS A 21 -7.89 18.07 17.23
N SER A 22 -8.62 17.08 17.70
CA SER A 22 -8.79 15.79 17.03
C SER A 22 -10.26 15.42 16.98
N ARG A 23 -10.71 14.89 15.85
CA ARG A 23 -12.05 14.29 15.69
C ARG A 23 -12.02 12.76 15.65
N THR A 24 -10.83 12.18 15.68
CA THR A 24 -10.58 10.76 15.43
C THR A 24 -10.64 9.97 16.73
N GLY A 25 -10.19 10.53 17.83
CA GLY A 25 -10.10 9.82 19.10
C GLY A 25 -9.37 10.64 20.14
N GLY A 26 -9.34 10.13 21.37
CA GLY A 26 -8.70 10.81 22.48
C GLY A 26 -8.69 9.98 23.75
N TRP A 27 -7.65 10.17 24.55
CA TRP A 27 -7.62 9.72 25.93
C TRP A 27 -8.13 10.84 26.82
N PHE A 28 -9.14 10.54 27.63
CA PHE A 28 -9.75 11.44 28.59
C PHE A 28 -9.51 10.87 29.98
N PRO A 29 -8.55 11.42 30.75
CA PRO A 29 -8.21 10.92 32.07
C PRO A 29 -9.46 10.77 32.97
N GLY A 30 -9.58 9.59 33.60
CA GLY A 30 -10.73 9.23 34.45
C GLY A 30 -12.04 8.92 33.71
N LYS A 31 -12.08 9.03 32.37
CA LYS A 31 -13.27 8.75 31.55
C LYS A 31 -13.08 7.60 30.56
N GLY A 32 -11.88 7.45 30.00
CA GLY A 32 -11.56 6.38 29.06
C GLY A 32 -10.76 6.83 27.85
N VAL A 33 -10.54 5.91 26.92
CA VAL A 33 -9.89 6.17 25.63
C VAL A 33 -10.89 5.84 24.53
N PHE A 34 -11.07 6.75 23.57
CA PHE A 34 -12.04 6.58 22.50
C PHE A 34 -11.35 6.64 21.13
N CYS A 35 -11.84 5.82 20.20
CA CYS A 35 -11.41 5.76 18.81
C CYS A 35 -12.66 5.77 17.92
N HIS A 36 -12.80 6.79 17.09
CA HIS A 36 -13.95 7.04 16.21
C HIS A 36 -15.31 6.92 16.89
N GLY A 37 -15.39 7.35 18.16
CA GLY A 37 -16.61 7.28 18.97
C GLY A 37 -16.80 5.99 19.76
N TYR A 38 -15.97 4.96 19.54
CA TYR A 38 -16.00 3.71 20.29
C TYR A 38 -15.09 3.78 21.52
N SER A 39 -15.50 3.20 22.65
CA SER A 39 -14.64 2.94 23.80
C SER A 39 -13.57 1.91 23.42
N MET A 40 -12.30 2.29 23.53
CA MET A 40 -11.19 1.36 23.30
C MET A 40 -11.21 0.18 24.27
N MET A 41 -11.55 0.43 25.53
CA MET A 41 -11.46 -0.57 26.60
C MET A 41 -12.67 -1.50 26.64
N ASP A 42 -13.86 -0.99 26.30
CA ASP A 42 -15.11 -1.75 26.48
C ASP A 42 -15.69 -2.27 25.17
N GLU A 43 -15.45 -1.60 24.03
CA GLU A 43 -16.07 -1.94 22.74
C GLU A 43 -15.08 -2.49 21.70
N LEU A 44 -13.76 -2.29 21.90
CA LEU A 44 -12.74 -2.66 20.92
C LEU A 44 -11.78 -3.75 21.42
N VAL A 45 -11.09 -3.55 22.55
CA VAL A 45 -10.13 -4.54 23.08
C VAL A 45 -10.85 -5.85 23.42
N GLY A 46 -10.39 -6.96 22.85
CA GLY A 46 -11.00 -8.29 23.04
C GLY A 46 -12.26 -8.54 22.19
N GLU A 47 -12.93 -7.47 21.75
CA GLU A 47 -14.23 -7.54 21.04
C GLU A 47 -14.10 -7.39 19.51
N LYS A 48 -13.07 -6.68 19.03
CA LYS A 48 -12.77 -6.47 17.61
C LYS A 48 -11.38 -6.99 17.27
N SER A 49 -11.19 -7.46 16.04
CA SER A 49 -9.86 -7.80 15.55
C SER A 49 -8.97 -6.57 15.45
N TYR A 50 -7.66 -6.78 15.54
CA TYR A 50 -6.70 -5.71 15.26
C TYR A 50 -6.94 -5.10 13.87
N PHE A 51 -7.26 -5.92 12.86
CA PHE A 51 -7.54 -5.46 11.51
C PHE A 51 -8.86 -4.69 11.36
N GLN A 52 -9.89 -4.98 12.16
CA GLN A 52 -11.09 -4.13 12.22
C GLN A 52 -10.74 -2.74 12.76
N VAL A 53 -9.92 -2.69 13.81
CA VAL A 53 -9.47 -1.42 14.42
C VAL A 53 -8.48 -0.68 13.50
N LEU A 54 -7.65 -1.40 12.74
CA LEU A 54 -6.75 -0.82 11.74
C LEU A 54 -7.55 -0.14 10.63
N ILE A 55 -8.56 -0.82 10.08
CA ILE A 55 -9.44 -0.26 9.05
C ILE A 55 -10.24 0.92 9.60
N LEU A 56 -10.74 0.82 10.84
CA LEU A 56 -11.41 1.92 11.53
C LEU A 56 -10.50 3.15 11.60
N ASN A 57 -9.26 3.02 12.07
CA ASN A 57 -8.34 4.15 12.17
C ASN A 57 -7.93 4.73 10.81
N ALA A 58 -7.85 3.89 9.78
CA ALA A 58 -7.49 4.33 8.43
C ALA A 58 -8.63 5.06 7.72
N THR A 59 -9.89 4.68 7.97
CA THR A 59 -11.04 5.07 7.14
C THR A 59 -12.20 5.71 7.90
N GLY A 60 -12.22 5.56 9.23
CA GLY A 60 -13.37 5.86 10.08
C GLY A 60 -14.52 4.85 9.99
N LYS A 61 -14.35 3.74 9.26
CA LYS A 61 -15.39 2.72 9.05
C LYS A 61 -15.15 1.50 9.95
N MET A 62 -16.12 1.15 10.78
CA MET A 62 -16.12 -0.13 11.49
C MET A 62 -16.65 -1.23 10.56
N VAL A 63 -15.76 -2.09 10.07
CA VAL A 63 -16.13 -3.18 9.16
C VAL A 63 -16.54 -4.46 9.90
N LYS A 64 -17.27 -5.33 9.20
CA LYS A 64 -17.53 -6.70 9.66
C LYS A 64 -16.25 -7.53 9.67
N ARG A 65 -16.20 -8.54 10.54
CA ARG A 65 -15.03 -9.41 10.76
C ARG A 65 -14.49 -10.06 9.48
N PRO A 66 -15.30 -10.63 8.57
CA PRO A 66 -14.76 -11.27 7.36
C PRO A 66 -13.93 -10.33 6.47
N LEU A 67 -14.32 -9.06 6.36
CA LEU A 67 -13.55 -8.09 5.57
C LEU A 67 -12.22 -7.76 6.22
N ALA A 68 -12.18 -7.67 7.56
CA ALA A 68 -10.93 -7.48 8.27
C ALA A 68 -10.00 -8.70 8.15
N ASP A 69 -10.55 -9.91 8.20
CA ASP A 69 -9.77 -11.16 8.02
C ASP A 69 -9.23 -11.27 6.58
N TRP A 70 -9.98 -10.81 5.58
CA TRP A 70 -9.49 -10.72 4.19
C TRP A 70 -8.31 -9.73 4.07
N VAL A 71 -8.40 -8.57 4.73
CA VAL A 71 -7.30 -7.58 4.76
C VAL A 71 -6.08 -8.14 5.49
N GLU A 72 -6.27 -8.86 6.60
CA GLU A 72 -5.21 -9.57 7.30
C GLU A 72 -4.51 -10.60 6.39
N ALA A 73 -5.27 -11.38 5.64
CA ALA A 73 -4.72 -12.34 4.68
C ALA A 73 -3.89 -11.65 3.58
N ILE A 74 -4.29 -10.48 3.10
CA ILE A 74 -3.48 -9.68 2.16
C ILE A 74 -2.16 -9.22 2.80
N TYR A 75 -2.20 -8.78 4.06
CA TYR A 75 -0.98 -8.42 4.78
C TYR A 75 -0.02 -9.61 4.87
N ILE A 76 -0.51 -10.83 5.10
CA ILE A 76 0.32 -12.03 5.06
C ILE A 76 0.85 -12.28 3.63
N CYS A 77 -0.03 -12.18 2.63
CA CYS A 77 0.25 -12.47 1.23
C CYS A 77 1.31 -11.56 0.61
N LEU A 78 1.56 -10.37 1.17
CA LEU A 78 2.48 -9.36 0.59
C LEU A 78 3.64 -8.94 1.49
N SER A 79 3.85 -9.65 2.61
CA SER A 79 4.89 -9.33 3.60
C SER A 79 5.89 -10.48 3.73
N TRP A 80 6.54 -10.83 2.61
CA TRP A 80 7.42 -12.01 2.53
C TRP A 80 8.78 -11.78 3.20
N PRO A 81 9.38 -12.80 3.83
CA PRO A 81 10.71 -12.73 4.44
C PRO A 81 11.84 -12.99 3.41
N ASP A 82 11.82 -12.27 2.28
CA ASP A 82 12.85 -12.42 1.24
C ASP A 82 13.70 -11.15 1.12
N PRO A 83 14.98 -11.18 1.52
CA PRO A 83 15.85 -10.01 1.46
C PRO A 83 16.25 -9.63 0.03
N ARG A 84 15.84 -10.37 -1.01
CA ARG A 84 16.00 -9.94 -2.42
C ARG A 84 14.98 -8.88 -2.82
N ILE A 85 13.88 -8.76 -2.08
CA ILE A 85 12.90 -7.71 -2.27
C ILE A 85 13.49 -6.41 -1.71
N TRP A 86 13.45 -5.31 -2.48
CA TRP A 86 14.20 -4.10 -2.14
C TRP A 86 13.87 -3.49 -0.76
N CYS A 87 12.60 -3.50 -0.35
CA CYS A 87 12.21 -2.93 0.94
C CYS A 87 12.74 -3.80 2.09
N ASN A 88 12.83 -5.10 1.85
CA ASN A 88 13.40 -6.07 2.76
C ASN A 88 14.93 -6.01 2.80
N GLN A 89 15.59 -5.62 1.70
CA GLN A 89 17.03 -5.33 1.70
C GLN A 89 17.39 -4.28 2.75
N ILE A 90 16.54 -3.28 2.95
CA ILE A 90 16.75 -2.26 3.98
C ILE A 90 16.67 -2.88 5.37
N GLY A 91 15.71 -3.77 5.62
CA GLY A 91 15.61 -4.52 6.87
C GLY A 91 16.88 -5.34 7.13
N ALA A 92 17.29 -6.13 6.14
CA ALA A 92 18.49 -6.97 6.22
C ALA A 92 19.79 -6.17 6.39
N LEU A 93 19.95 -5.04 5.68
CA LEU A 93 21.07 -4.14 5.84
C LEU A 93 21.11 -3.56 7.25
N ALA A 94 19.97 -3.05 7.73
CA ALA A 94 19.84 -2.47 9.05
C ALA A 94 20.12 -3.47 10.18
N GLY A 95 19.77 -4.75 9.99
CA GLY A 95 20.13 -5.83 10.91
C GLY A 95 21.65 -5.96 11.05
N THR A 96 22.38 -6.11 9.94
CA THR A 96 23.87 -6.16 10.00
C THR A 96 24.53 -4.85 10.40
N ALA A 97 23.81 -3.73 10.36
CA ALA A 97 24.30 -2.44 10.86
C ALA A 97 24.09 -2.28 12.38
N GLY A 98 23.43 -3.23 13.05
CA GLY A 98 23.10 -3.12 14.48
C GLY A 98 22.11 -1.98 14.78
N SER A 99 21.31 -1.57 13.78
CA SER A 99 20.26 -0.55 13.97
C SER A 99 19.14 -1.11 14.86
N SER A 100 18.26 -0.25 15.38
CA SER A 100 17.03 -0.73 16.03
C SER A 100 16.07 -1.35 15.01
N VAL A 101 15.35 -2.38 15.43
CA VAL A 101 14.29 -3.02 14.62
C VAL A 101 13.22 -2.02 14.19
N VAL A 102 12.87 -1.05 15.05
CA VAL A 102 11.87 -0.02 14.73
C VAL A 102 12.34 0.84 13.55
N ALA A 103 13.59 1.30 13.58
CA ALA A 103 14.14 2.10 12.48
C ALA A 103 14.23 1.28 11.18
N ALA A 104 14.66 0.02 11.28
CA ALA A 104 14.74 -0.90 10.14
C ALA A 104 13.37 -1.11 9.47
N THR A 105 12.37 -1.49 10.26
CA THR A 105 11.01 -1.77 9.79
C THR A 105 10.33 -0.53 9.22
N ALA A 106 10.50 0.63 9.85
CA ALA A 106 9.98 1.90 9.35
C ALA A 106 10.64 2.30 8.02
N ALA A 107 11.97 2.19 7.92
CA ALA A 107 12.71 2.54 6.70
C ALA A 107 12.36 1.62 5.52
N GLY A 108 12.25 0.30 5.76
CA GLY A 108 11.80 -0.63 4.73
C GLY A 108 10.35 -0.39 4.30
N SER A 109 9.45 -0.11 5.26
CA SER A 109 8.05 0.24 4.94
C SER A 109 7.95 1.50 4.10
N LEU A 110 8.71 2.55 4.45
CA LEU A 110 8.79 3.79 3.67
C LEU A 110 9.29 3.55 2.23
N ALA A 111 10.30 2.70 2.06
CA ALA A 111 10.83 2.35 0.74
C ALA A 111 9.85 1.53 -0.13
N SER A 112 8.82 0.95 0.46
CA SER A 112 7.75 0.29 -0.30
C SER A 112 6.73 1.26 -0.88
N ASP A 113 6.66 2.50 -0.41
CA ASP A 113 5.73 3.52 -0.92
C ASP A 113 6.29 4.18 -2.21
N SER A 114 6.31 3.40 -3.30
CA SER A 114 6.94 3.78 -4.57
C SER A 114 5.93 3.83 -5.72
N ARG A 115 6.23 4.55 -6.80
CA ARG A 115 5.28 4.70 -7.94
C ARG A 115 4.96 3.40 -8.69
N THR A 116 5.80 2.39 -8.61
CA THR A 116 5.70 1.17 -9.45
C THR A 116 5.51 -0.11 -8.64
N TYR A 117 5.54 -0.03 -7.32
CA TYR A 117 5.39 -1.19 -6.42
C TYR A 117 4.96 -0.75 -5.03
N GLY A 118 4.45 -1.73 -4.29
CA GLY A 118 4.01 -1.57 -2.92
C GLY A 118 2.65 -0.94 -2.89
N VAL A 119 2.45 0.01 -1.99
CA VAL A 119 1.10 0.47 -1.63
C VAL A 119 0.62 1.59 -2.55
N ARG A 120 1.51 2.49 -2.99
CA ARG A 120 1.14 3.65 -3.83
C ARG A 120 0.38 3.29 -5.10
N PRO A 121 0.75 2.24 -5.87
CA PRO A 121 0.06 1.94 -7.12
C PRO A 121 -1.40 1.52 -6.91
N LEU A 122 -1.82 1.15 -5.68
CA LEU A 122 -3.24 0.89 -5.38
C LEU A 122 -4.10 2.15 -5.56
N LEU A 123 -3.53 3.36 -5.43
CA LEU A 123 -4.27 4.59 -5.73
C LEU A 123 -4.74 4.61 -7.18
N ASP A 124 -3.82 4.28 -8.09
CA ASP A 124 -4.08 4.29 -9.53
C ASP A 124 -4.90 3.06 -9.94
N GLY A 125 -4.64 1.89 -9.35
CA GLY A 125 -5.40 0.66 -9.61
C GLY A 125 -6.87 0.77 -9.20
N VAL A 126 -7.16 1.29 -8.00
CA VAL A 126 -8.55 1.50 -7.53
C VAL A 126 -9.24 2.56 -8.37
N ALA A 127 -8.56 3.69 -8.64
CA ALA A 127 -9.14 4.74 -9.49
C ALA A 127 -9.43 4.22 -10.91
N PHE A 128 -8.53 3.42 -11.49
CA PHE A 128 -8.72 2.83 -12.81
C PHE A 128 -9.96 1.93 -12.84
N ILE A 129 -10.08 0.95 -11.94
CA ILE A 129 -11.18 0.00 -12.01
C ILE A 129 -12.54 0.64 -11.72
N GLN A 130 -12.60 1.64 -10.82
CA GLN A 130 -13.82 2.40 -10.55
C GLN A 130 -14.25 3.23 -11.77
N ASN A 131 -13.31 3.97 -12.39
CA ASN A 131 -13.59 4.73 -13.61
C ASN A 131 -13.96 3.81 -14.80
N ALA A 132 -13.34 2.64 -14.90
CA ALA A 132 -13.68 1.64 -15.91
C ALA A 132 -15.09 1.09 -15.71
N MET A 133 -15.51 0.92 -14.45
CA MET A 133 -16.87 0.48 -14.13
C MET A 133 -17.91 1.54 -14.49
N GLU A 134 -17.63 2.82 -14.26
CA GLU A 134 -18.48 3.92 -14.73
C GLU A 134 -18.62 3.95 -16.27
N GLN A 135 -17.53 3.75 -16.99
CA GLN A 135 -17.53 3.67 -18.46
C GLN A 135 -18.36 2.47 -18.95
N LYS A 136 -18.20 1.30 -18.35
CA LYS A 136 -18.97 0.10 -18.70
C LYS A 136 -20.46 0.26 -18.39
N ARG A 137 -20.82 0.88 -17.27
CA ARG A 137 -22.21 1.24 -16.95
C ARG A 137 -22.81 2.23 -17.94
N SER A 138 -21.98 3.08 -18.54
CA SER A 138 -22.35 4.02 -19.60
C SER A 138 -22.45 3.36 -20.99
N GLY A 139 -22.29 2.04 -21.08
CA GLY A 139 -22.42 1.26 -22.32
C GLY A 139 -21.13 1.01 -23.09
N GLN A 140 -19.95 1.39 -22.55
CA GLN A 140 -18.69 1.06 -23.20
C GLN A 140 -18.37 -0.44 -23.06
N SER A 141 -17.81 -1.03 -24.13
CA SER A 141 -17.31 -2.40 -24.10
C SER A 141 -15.97 -2.49 -23.36
N VAL A 142 -15.62 -3.69 -22.88
CA VAL A 142 -14.30 -3.95 -22.27
C VAL A 142 -13.17 -3.66 -23.27
N ASP A 143 -13.34 -4.05 -24.53
CA ASP A 143 -12.38 -3.78 -25.60
C ASP A 143 -12.11 -2.28 -25.75
N SER A 144 -13.16 -1.46 -25.76
CA SER A 144 -13.06 0.00 -25.86
C SER A 144 -12.34 0.61 -24.65
N ILE A 145 -12.58 0.10 -23.45
CA ILE A 145 -11.91 0.56 -22.23
C ILE A 145 -10.41 0.24 -22.31
N VAL A 146 -10.06 -0.98 -22.69
CA VAL A 146 -8.66 -1.41 -22.85
C VAL A 146 -7.97 -0.59 -23.94
N ASP A 147 -8.63 -0.39 -25.09
CA ASP A 147 -8.07 0.38 -26.21
C ASP A 147 -7.79 1.83 -25.83
N ALA A 148 -8.72 2.46 -25.09
CA ALA A 148 -8.56 3.82 -24.59
C ALA A 148 -7.37 3.93 -23.62
N GLU A 149 -7.16 2.93 -22.77
CA GLU A 149 -6.02 2.93 -21.84
C GLU A 149 -4.69 2.68 -22.56
N CYS A 150 -4.66 1.72 -23.49
CA CYS A 150 -3.49 1.46 -24.33
C CYS A 150 -3.08 2.69 -25.15
N ALA A 151 -4.04 3.44 -25.68
CA ALA A 151 -3.78 4.64 -26.46
C ALA A 151 -3.00 5.72 -25.67
N LYS A 152 -3.22 5.83 -24.35
CA LYS A 152 -2.47 6.75 -23.46
C LYS A 152 -0.99 6.42 -23.38
N HIS A 153 -0.62 5.17 -23.69
CA HIS A 153 0.73 4.64 -23.58
C HIS A 153 1.31 4.21 -24.93
N GLY A 154 0.87 4.85 -26.02
CA GLY A 154 1.38 4.59 -27.37
C GLY A 154 1.01 3.21 -27.90
N GLY A 155 -0.18 2.71 -27.52
CA GLY A 155 -0.71 1.41 -27.93
C GLY A 155 -0.24 0.23 -27.05
N LYS A 156 0.53 0.49 -25.98
CA LYS A 156 1.01 -0.55 -25.07
C LYS A 156 0.01 -0.80 -23.92
N PRO A 157 -0.18 -2.06 -23.47
CA PRO A 157 -1.09 -2.42 -22.39
C PRO A 157 -0.54 -2.07 -21.00
N HIS A 158 -0.09 -0.83 -20.82
CA HIS A 158 0.44 -0.35 -19.55
C HIS A 158 -0.71 0.08 -18.64
N ILE A 159 -1.41 -0.89 -18.06
CA ILE A 159 -2.52 -0.66 -17.14
C ILE A 159 -2.06 -1.08 -15.74
N VAL A 160 -2.17 -0.17 -14.76
CA VAL A 160 -1.83 -0.48 -13.38
C VAL A 160 -2.70 -1.63 -12.88
N GLY A 161 -2.06 -2.69 -12.39
CA GLY A 161 -2.73 -3.92 -11.97
C GLY A 161 -2.75 -5.04 -13.01
N TYR A 162 -2.28 -4.82 -14.24
CA TYR A 162 -2.38 -5.81 -15.34
C TYR A 162 -1.09 -6.04 -16.13
N ALA A 163 0.05 -6.05 -15.44
CA ALA A 163 1.32 -6.49 -16.00
C ALA A 163 2.28 -6.91 -14.89
N ARG A 164 3.22 -7.81 -15.20
CA ARG A 164 4.34 -8.18 -14.31
C ARG A 164 5.65 -8.22 -15.09
N PRO A 165 6.67 -7.42 -14.71
CA PRO A 165 7.93 -7.38 -15.46
C PRO A 165 8.76 -8.67 -15.40
N ILE A 166 8.55 -9.54 -14.39
CA ILE A 166 9.49 -10.62 -14.04
C ILE A 166 8.88 -12.02 -14.23
N ALA A 167 7.56 -12.19 -14.05
CA ALA A 167 6.92 -13.50 -14.03
C ALA A 167 5.55 -13.45 -14.70
N LYS A 168 5.16 -14.53 -15.38
CA LYS A 168 3.81 -14.71 -15.90
C LYS A 168 2.90 -15.28 -14.83
N GLY A 169 1.65 -14.81 -14.81
CA GLY A 169 0.68 -15.17 -13.78
C GLY A 169 1.03 -14.58 -12.41
N ASP A 170 0.12 -14.76 -11.46
CA ASP A 170 0.28 -14.26 -10.10
C ASP A 170 -0.40 -15.23 -9.12
N GLU A 171 0.42 -16.07 -8.51
CA GLU A 171 0.04 -17.12 -7.56
C GLU A 171 -0.73 -16.59 -6.35
N ARG A 172 -0.62 -15.28 -6.08
CA ARG A 172 -1.30 -14.61 -4.99
C ARG A 172 -2.79 -14.44 -5.26
N LEU A 173 -3.22 -14.40 -6.53
CA LEU A 173 -4.64 -14.34 -6.90
C LEU A 173 -5.34 -15.62 -6.43
N GLU A 174 -4.83 -16.79 -6.82
CA GLU A 174 -5.40 -18.07 -6.41
C GLU A 174 -5.46 -18.22 -4.89
N ALA A 175 -4.43 -17.74 -4.18
CA ALA A 175 -4.42 -17.74 -2.72
C ALA A 175 -5.53 -16.86 -2.13
N MET A 176 -5.73 -15.66 -2.68
CA MET A 176 -6.73 -14.74 -2.18
C MET A 176 -8.15 -15.05 -2.64
N GLU A 177 -8.33 -15.72 -3.77
CA GLU A 177 -9.61 -16.28 -4.21
C GLU A 177 -10.07 -17.35 -3.22
N ARG A 178 -9.20 -18.30 -2.83
CA ARG A 178 -9.51 -19.28 -1.78
C ARG A 178 -9.90 -18.62 -0.46
N VAL A 179 -9.20 -17.57 -0.05
CA VAL A 179 -9.55 -16.80 1.16
C VAL A 179 -10.92 -16.14 1.01
N SER A 180 -11.21 -15.57 -0.16
CA SER A 180 -12.49 -14.90 -0.43
C SER A 180 -13.65 -15.89 -0.38
N GLU A 181 -13.48 -17.08 -0.96
CA GLU A 181 -14.46 -18.18 -0.88
C GLU A 181 -14.68 -18.64 0.57
N GLN A 182 -13.61 -18.87 1.33
CA GLN A 182 -13.70 -19.27 2.75
C GLN A 182 -14.43 -18.25 3.62
N LEU A 183 -14.27 -16.96 3.30
CA LEU A 183 -14.93 -15.86 3.99
C LEU A 183 -16.33 -15.54 3.44
N ASN A 184 -16.82 -16.33 2.46
CA ASN A 184 -18.11 -16.19 1.81
C ASN A 184 -18.31 -14.85 1.09
N PHE A 185 -17.24 -14.29 0.52
CA PHE A 185 -17.37 -13.16 -0.38
C PHE A 185 -17.84 -13.63 -1.75
N THR A 186 -18.78 -12.88 -2.33
CA THR A 186 -19.21 -13.05 -3.70
C THR A 186 -18.45 -12.09 -4.60
N GLU A 187 -18.18 -12.51 -5.84
CA GLU A 187 -17.66 -11.62 -6.87
C GLU A 187 -18.61 -10.45 -7.11
N GLY A 188 -18.11 -9.22 -6.98
CA GLY A 188 -18.84 -8.00 -7.28
C GLY A 188 -18.53 -7.49 -8.69
N GLU A 189 -19.16 -6.37 -9.08
CA GLU A 189 -19.08 -5.85 -10.44
C GLU A 189 -17.67 -5.40 -10.86
N HIS A 190 -16.89 -4.85 -9.92
CA HIS A 190 -15.54 -4.39 -10.19
C HIS A 190 -14.62 -5.60 -10.37
N LEU A 191 -14.74 -6.63 -9.53
CA LEU A 191 -13.99 -7.87 -9.68
C LEU A 191 -14.36 -8.62 -10.96
N SER A 192 -15.66 -8.72 -11.29
CA SER A 192 -16.10 -9.27 -12.59
C SER A 192 -15.53 -8.49 -13.78
N LEU A 193 -15.51 -7.15 -13.70
CA LEU A 193 -14.89 -6.31 -14.73
C LEU A 193 -13.39 -6.55 -14.82
N ALA A 194 -12.71 -6.71 -13.68
CA ALA A 194 -11.28 -6.95 -13.64
C ALA A 194 -10.89 -8.26 -14.35
N TYR A 195 -11.62 -9.35 -14.11
CA TYR A 195 -11.42 -10.60 -14.84
C TYR A 195 -11.74 -10.48 -16.34
N ALA A 196 -12.75 -9.67 -16.70
CA ALA A 196 -13.05 -9.43 -18.12
C ALA A 196 -11.92 -8.65 -18.82
N ILE A 197 -11.34 -7.65 -18.15
CA ILE A 197 -10.16 -6.91 -18.64
C ILE A 197 -8.95 -7.84 -18.74
N GLU A 198 -8.71 -8.67 -17.72
CA GLU A 198 -7.64 -9.66 -17.74
C GLU A 198 -7.77 -10.59 -18.95
N LYS A 199 -8.96 -11.13 -19.20
CA LYS A 199 -9.19 -11.99 -20.36
C LYS A 199 -8.86 -11.28 -21.67
N ASN A 200 -9.33 -10.04 -21.84
CA ASN A 200 -9.04 -9.23 -23.04
C ASN A 200 -7.52 -9.02 -23.21
N LEU A 201 -6.82 -8.68 -22.13
CA LEU A 201 -5.37 -8.44 -22.16
C LEU A 201 -4.58 -9.72 -22.44
N ARG A 202 -4.99 -10.84 -21.86
CA ARG A 202 -4.36 -12.14 -22.07
C ARG A 202 -4.48 -12.57 -23.52
N ASP A 203 -5.67 -12.44 -24.11
CA ASP A 203 -5.94 -12.85 -25.49
C ASP A 203 -5.18 -12.00 -26.52
N ARG A 204 -4.93 -10.71 -26.21
CA ARG A 204 -4.36 -9.74 -27.17
C ARG A 204 -2.87 -9.44 -26.97
N PHE A 205 -2.40 -9.50 -25.73
CA PHE A 205 -1.08 -9.02 -25.33
C PHE A 205 -0.30 -10.03 -24.48
N ASP A 206 -0.88 -11.18 -24.13
CA ASP A 206 -0.24 -12.17 -23.24
C ASP A 206 0.13 -11.57 -21.86
N GLU A 207 -0.66 -10.58 -21.42
CA GLU A 207 -0.58 -9.92 -20.12
C GLU A 207 -1.72 -10.34 -19.20
N GLY A 208 -1.50 -10.26 -17.89
CA GLY A 208 -2.44 -10.77 -16.89
C GLY A 208 -2.59 -9.85 -15.68
N MET A 209 -3.68 -10.06 -14.93
CA MET A 209 -3.92 -9.32 -13.71
C MET A 209 -2.89 -9.74 -12.65
N ASN A 210 -2.38 -8.76 -11.91
CA ASN A 210 -1.54 -8.98 -10.75
C ASN A 210 -2.33 -8.68 -9.46
N ILE A 211 -1.73 -8.96 -8.31
CA ILE A 211 -2.39 -8.78 -7.00
C ILE A 211 -2.92 -7.37 -6.76
N ASN A 212 -2.29 -6.34 -7.35
CA ASN A 212 -2.78 -4.97 -7.22
C ASN A 212 -4.11 -4.79 -7.95
N GLY A 213 -4.24 -5.34 -9.17
CA GLY A 213 -5.50 -5.33 -9.91
C GLY A 213 -6.61 -6.05 -9.15
N TYR A 214 -6.31 -7.25 -8.63
CA TYR A 214 -7.24 -8.03 -7.82
C TYR A 214 -7.69 -7.29 -6.55
N MET A 215 -6.74 -6.78 -5.76
CA MET A 215 -7.03 -5.98 -4.56
C MET A 215 -7.86 -4.75 -4.88
N SER A 216 -7.51 -4.04 -5.94
CA SER A 216 -8.19 -2.81 -6.36
C SER A 216 -9.66 -3.08 -6.71
N ALA A 217 -9.92 -4.16 -7.44
CA ALA A 217 -11.25 -4.55 -7.82
C ALA A 217 -12.08 -5.04 -6.62
N PHE A 218 -11.53 -5.98 -5.84
CA PHE A 218 -12.19 -6.50 -4.64
C PHE A 218 -12.57 -5.38 -3.66
N LEU A 219 -11.63 -4.48 -3.34
CA LEU A 219 -11.87 -3.40 -2.37
C LEU A 219 -12.82 -2.32 -2.92
N SER A 220 -12.90 -2.16 -4.24
CA SER A 220 -13.91 -1.31 -4.88
C SER A 220 -15.31 -1.90 -4.71
N ASP A 221 -15.47 -3.22 -4.81
CA ASP A 221 -16.75 -3.89 -4.51
C ASP A 221 -17.15 -3.76 -3.03
N GLN A 222 -16.19 -3.57 -2.12
CA GLN A 222 -16.44 -3.28 -0.71
C GLN A 222 -16.74 -1.79 -0.43
N GLY A 223 -16.76 -0.93 -1.46
CA GLY A 223 -17.10 0.48 -1.33
C GLY A 223 -15.99 1.35 -0.72
N PHE A 224 -14.73 0.96 -0.87
CA PHE A 224 -13.60 1.80 -0.48
C PHE A 224 -13.16 2.72 -1.61
N THR A 225 -12.76 3.93 -1.24
CA THR A 225 -12.06 4.84 -2.14
C THR A 225 -10.59 4.46 -2.28
N ALA A 226 -9.95 4.88 -3.37
CA ALA A 226 -8.51 4.72 -3.57
C ALA A 226 -7.69 5.23 -2.36
N LYS A 227 -8.10 6.35 -1.77
CA LYS A 227 -7.41 6.96 -0.63
C LYS A 227 -7.51 6.11 0.63
N GLU A 228 -8.69 5.56 0.90
CA GLU A 228 -8.92 4.66 2.04
C GLU A 228 -8.09 3.38 1.90
N VAL A 229 -8.07 2.77 0.70
CA VAL A 229 -7.23 1.60 0.42
C VAL A 229 -5.76 1.92 0.69
N TYR A 230 -5.25 3.04 0.18
CA TYR A 230 -3.87 3.46 0.42
C TYR A 230 -3.56 3.65 1.91
N GLN A 231 -4.48 4.18 2.70
CA GLN A 231 -4.32 4.35 4.15
C GLN A 231 -4.33 3.00 4.90
N MET A 232 -5.25 2.10 4.54
CA MET A 232 -5.40 0.77 5.13
C MET A 232 -4.16 -0.09 4.94
N PHE A 233 -3.42 0.08 3.86
CA PHE A 233 -2.26 -0.75 3.52
C PHE A 233 -0.91 -0.06 3.77
N SER A 234 -0.89 1.07 4.50
CA SER A 234 0.32 1.87 4.73
C SER A 234 1.53 1.13 5.33
N LEU A 235 1.32 0.00 6.01
CA LEU A 235 2.38 -0.84 6.59
C LEU A 235 2.40 -2.27 6.04
N LEU A 236 1.87 -2.50 4.85
CA LEU A 236 1.69 -3.83 4.25
C LEU A 236 2.94 -4.73 4.30
N VAL A 237 4.14 -4.17 4.07
CA VAL A 237 5.38 -4.95 3.98
C VAL A 237 6.12 -5.11 5.32
N MET A 238 5.61 -4.55 6.42
CA MET A 238 6.40 -4.39 7.65
C MET A 238 6.87 -5.73 8.26
N SER A 239 6.07 -6.79 8.14
CA SER A 239 6.40 -8.11 8.69
C SER A 239 7.59 -8.73 7.94
N GLY A 240 7.56 -8.69 6.61
CA GLY A 240 8.66 -9.16 5.75
C GLY A 240 9.96 -8.40 6.00
N VAL A 241 9.89 -7.08 6.16
CA VAL A 241 11.06 -6.26 6.51
C VAL A 241 11.63 -6.66 7.87
N THR A 242 10.76 -6.83 8.87
CA THR A 242 11.16 -7.24 10.23
C THR A 242 11.81 -8.61 10.22
N ALA A 243 11.26 -9.57 9.47
CA ALA A 243 11.83 -10.90 9.33
C ALA A 243 13.24 -10.85 8.72
N CYS A 244 13.46 -10.03 7.70
CA CYS A 244 14.77 -9.87 7.07
C CYS A 244 15.78 -9.17 7.98
N TYR A 245 15.33 -8.23 8.82
CA TYR A 245 16.17 -7.68 9.88
C TYR A 245 16.61 -8.76 10.88
N LEU A 246 15.67 -9.60 11.34
CA LEU A 246 15.98 -10.65 12.32
C LEU A 246 16.94 -11.70 11.74
N ASP A 247 16.78 -12.07 10.48
CA ASP A 247 17.66 -13.00 9.77
C ASP A 247 19.13 -12.54 9.76
N THR A 248 19.36 -11.22 9.76
CA THR A 248 20.71 -10.66 9.63
C THR A 248 21.27 -10.01 10.88
N TYR A 249 20.47 -9.77 11.91
CA TYR A 249 20.87 -9.04 13.11
C TYR A 249 22.06 -9.67 13.84
N ASP A 250 22.05 -11.01 13.99
CA ASP A 250 23.12 -11.75 14.67
C ASP A 250 24.29 -12.13 13.74
N ARG A 251 24.29 -11.65 12.49
CA ARG A 251 25.39 -11.88 11.55
C ARG A 251 26.54 -10.91 11.81
N VAL A 252 27.68 -11.19 11.18
CA VAL A 252 28.84 -10.29 11.24
C VAL A 252 28.43 -8.89 10.77
N PRO A 253 28.79 -7.82 11.52
CA PRO A 253 28.44 -6.47 11.13
C PRO A 253 28.90 -6.11 9.71
N GLY A 254 28.02 -5.49 8.94
CA GLY A 254 28.28 -5.11 7.54
C GLY A 254 28.34 -6.29 6.54
N ALA A 255 27.95 -7.51 6.93
CA ALA A 255 28.01 -8.68 6.05
C ALA A 255 26.90 -8.75 4.99
N PHE A 256 25.91 -7.85 5.01
CA PHE A 256 24.83 -7.85 4.03
C PHE A 256 25.17 -6.95 2.83
N LEU A 257 25.24 -7.55 1.63
CA LEU A 257 25.58 -6.89 0.36
C LEU A 257 26.85 -6.02 0.41
N PRO A 258 27.99 -6.53 0.93
CA PRO A 258 29.23 -5.75 0.96
C PRO A 258 29.66 -5.38 -0.46
N GLN A 259 29.96 -4.10 -0.68
CA GLN A 259 30.47 -3.58 -1.94
C GLN A 259 31.98 -3.34 -1.81
N GLN A 260 32.72 -3.62 -2.88
CA GLN A 260 34.13 -3.26 -3.02
C GLN A 260 34.26 -1.91 -3.73
N CYS A 261 35.39 -1.23 -3.57
CA CYS A 261 35.65 0.01 -4.31
C CYS A 261 35.54 -0.16 -5.84
N ARG A 262 35.85 -1.35 -6.37
CA ARG A 262 35.72 -1.68 -7.80
C ARG A 262 34.28 -1.87 -8.27
N ASP A 263 33.33 -2.05 -7.35
CA ASP A 263 31.91 -2.18 -7.68
C ASP A 263 31.24 -0.79 -7.83
N MET A 264 31.94 0.27 -7.42
CA MET A 264 31.47 1.66 -7.47
C MET A 264 32.10 2.41 -8.64
N ASP A 265 31.27 2.84 -9.59
CA ASP A 265 31.68 3.75 -10.65
C ASP A 265 31.72 5.21 -10.14
N TYR A 266 32.89 5.64 -9.65
CA TYR A 266 33.07 7.00 -9.13
C TYR A 266 33.24 8.02 -10.26
N GLN A 267 32.17 8.78 -10.52
CA GLN A 267 32.13 9.88 -11.52
C GLN A 267 32.32 11.27 -10.88
N GLY A 268 32.93 11.33 -9.69
CA GLY A 268 33.14 12.58 -8.95
C GLY A 268 34.40 13.34 -9.36
N ALA A 269 34.71 14.39 -8.59
CA ALA A 269 35.88 15.24 -8.85
C ALA A 269 37.19 14.46 -8.71
N GLN A 270 38.18 14.85 -9.52
CA GLN A 270 39.54 14.31 -9.38
C GLN A 270 40.13 14.64 -7.99
N PRO A 271 41.04 13.80 -7.48
CA PRO A 271 41.77 14.10 -6.25
C PRO A 271 42.40 15.50 -6.29
N ARG A 272 42.25 16.25 -5.20
CA ARG A 272 42.79 17.62 -5.05
C ARG A 272 43.34 17.84 -3.65
N GLN A 273 44.30 18.75 -3.51
CA GLN A 273 44.80 19.16 -2.19
C GLN A 273 43.74 19.96 -1.43
N VAL A 274 43.69 19.76 -0.11
CA VAL A 274 42.89 20.59 0.79
C VAL A 274 43.63 21.93 0.97
N PRO A 275 42.95 23.10 0.87
CA PRO A 275 43.61 24.40 1.08
C PRO A 275 44.26 24.48 2.47
N ASP A 276 45.40 25.17 2.54
CA ASP A 276 46.01 25.51 3.83
C ASP A 276 45.06 26.44 4.64
N PRO A 277 45.00 26.26 5.97
CA PRO A 277 44.10 27.03 6.84
C PRO A 277 44.37 28.54 6.85
#